data_AF-A0A927KY12-F1
#
_entry.id   AF-A0A927KY12-F1
#
_cell.length_a   1.000
_cell.length_b   1.000
_cell.length_c   1.000
_cell.angle_alpha   90.00
_cell.angle_beta   90.00
_cell.angle_gamma   90.00
#
_symmetry.space_group_name_H-M   'P 1'
#
loop_
_entity.id
_entity.type
_entity.pdbx_description
1 polymer ?
#
loop_
_entity_poly.entity_id
_entity_poly.type
_entity_poly.pdbx_seq_one_letter_code
_entity_poly.pdbx_strand_id
1 'polypeptide(L)'
;METRIWAYQIIPGTDELLFYAATEELCRSEARKQRADIRSIVSGHVGPLAPMALYQVVLREMTVPEIIGVLNGEISLSDASTLSRSVVGHID
;
A
#
# COMPACT_ATOMS: atom_id res chain seq x y z
N MET A 1 -6.37 11.12 -17.22
CA MET A 1 -4.93 10.82 -17.15
C MET A 1 -4.68 9.62 -16.23
N GLU A 2 -3.63 8.84 -16.46
CA GLU A 2 -3.22 7.72 -15.58
C GLU A 2 -1.90 8.05 -14.88
N THR A 3 -1.81 7.71 -13.59
CA THR A 3 -0.62 7.98 -12.76
C THR A 3 -0.17 6.70 -12.10
N ARG A 4 1.11 6.35 -12.27
CA ARG A 4 1.73 5.20 -11.62
C ARG A 4 2.34 5.60 -10.29
N ILE A 5 2.02 4.86 -9.24
CA ILE A 5 2.62 4.97 -7.91
C ILE A 5 2.98 3.59 -7.36
N TRP A 6 3.62 3.55 -6.19
CA TRP A 6 4.03 2.34 -5.52
C TRP A 6 3.42 2.27 -4.14
N ALA A 7 3.18 1.06 -3.64
CA ALA A 7 2.68 0.86 -2.29
C ALA A 7 3.29 -0.36 -1.61
N TYR A 8 3.21 -0.45 -0.29
CA TYR A 8 3.55 -1.66 0.45
C TYR A 8 2.59 -1.92 1.61
N GLN A 9 2.45 -3.18 2.02
CA GLN A 9 1.66 -3.59 3.19
C GLN A 9 2.28 -3.08 4.48
N ILE A 10 1.57 -2.23 5.24
CA ILE A 10 2.04 -1.75 6.55
C ILE A 10 2.06 -2.90 7.56
N ILE A 11 1.02 -3.74 7.54
CA ILE A 11 0.91 -4.95 8.36
C ILE A 11 1.23 -6.15 7.47
N PRO A 12 2.26 -6.96 7.81
CA PRO A 12 2.65 -8.07 6.95
C PRO A 12 1.52 -9.10 6.75
N GLY A 13 1.27 -9.48 5.49
CA GLY A 13 0.27 -10.49 5.15
C GLY A 13 -1.17 -9.97 5.00
N THR A 14 -1.42 -8.66 5.16
CA THR A 14 -2.73 -8.06 4.94
C THR A 14 -2.66 -6.78 4.09
N ASP A 15 -3.68 -6.58 3.26
CA ASP A 15 -3.86 -5.40 2.40
C ASP A 15 -4.74 -4.32 3.02
N GLU A 16 -5.14 -4.48 4.28
CA GLU A 16 -6.00 -3.52 4.98
C GLU A 16 -5.38 -2.12 5.08
N LEU A 17 -4.05 -2.05 5.23
CA LEU A 17 -3.32 -0.79 5.35
C LEU A 17 -2.10 -0.79 4.43
N LEU A 18 -2.11 0.16 3.50
CA LEU A 18 -1.02 0.36 2.54
C LEU A 18 -0.36 1.73 2.75
N PHE A 19 0.96 1.75 2.67
CA PHE A 19 1.72 2.99 2.51
C PHE A 19 1.95 3.25 1.03
N TYR A 20 1.82 4.50 0.57
CA TYR A 20 2.00 4.88 -0.84
C TYR A 20 3.20 5.80 -1.05
N ALA A 21 3.90 5.63 -2.16
CA ALA A 21 5.08 6.41 -2.54
C ALA A 21 5.11 6.74 -4.04
N ALA A 22 5.77 7.85 -4.38
CA ALA A 22 5.90 8.32 -5.75
C ALA A 22 6.98 7.59 -6.58
N THR A 23 7.86 6.79 -5.96
CA THR A 23 8.87 5.98 -6.66
C THR A 23 9.02 4.61 -5.98
N GLU A 24 9.53 3.62 -6.72
CA GLU A 24 9.80 2.29 -6.19
C GLU A 24 10.87 2.33 -5.10
N GLU A 25 11.93 3.11 -5.31
CA GLU A 25 13.07 3.20 -4.41
C GLU A 25 12.63 3.74 -3.04
N LEU A 26 11.81 4.80 -3.03
CA LEU A 26 11.26 5.37 -1.81
C LEU A 26 10.35 4.34 -1.11
N CYS A 27 9.47 3.69 -1.88
CA CYS A 27 8.58 2.66 -1.34
C CYS A 27 9.35 1.53 -0.66
N ARG A 28 10.38 0.99 -1.32
CA ARG A 28 11.24 -0.07 -0.76
C ARG A 28 12.06 0.39 0.44
N SER A 29 12.55 1.63 0.42
CA SER A 29 13.28 2.21 1.56
C SER A 29 12.39 2.25 2.80
N GLU A 30 11.20 2.82 2.69
CA GLU A 30 10.25 2.93 3.82
C GLU A 30 9.75 1.55 4.27
N ALA A 31 9.46 0.63 3.34
CA ALA A 31 9.07 -0.73 3.68
C ALA A 31 10.12 -1.45 4.53
N ARG A 32 11.41 -1.29 4.21
CA ARG A 32 12.51 -1.90 4.99
C ARG A 32 12.62 -1.29 6.39
N LYS A 33 12.43 0.03 6.53
CA LYS A 33 12.40 0.70 7.83
C LYS A 33 11.24 0.19 8.69
N GLN A 34 10.03 0.23 8.14
CA GLN A 34 8.83 -0.28 8.81
C GLN A 34 8.99 -1.75 9.25
N ARG A 35 9.57 -2.59 8.39
CA ARG A 35 9.85 -3.99 8.71
C ARG A 35 10.83 -4.13 9.87
N ALA A 36 11.90 -3.33 9.90
CA ALA A 36 12.87 -3.33 10.99
C ALA A 36 12.22 -2.88 12.31
N ASP A 37 11.37 -1.86 12.26
CA ASP A 37 10.63 -1.35 13.42
C ASP A 37 9.69 -2.43 13.99
N ILE A 38 8.89 -3.08 13.14
CA ILE A 38 8.03 -4.20 13.55
C ILE A 38 8.85 -5.33 14.17
N ARG A 39 9.98 -5.71 13.56
CA ARG A 39 10.87 -6.74 14.11
C ARG A 39 11.40 -6.37 15.49
N SER A 40 11.74 -5.11 15.72
CA SER A 40 12.24 -4.65 17.03
C SER A 40 11.18 -4.80 18.13
N ILE A 41 9.93 -4.43 17.82
CA ILE A 41 8.79 -4.48 18.76
C ILE A 41 8.39 -5.92 19.07
N VAL A 42 8.39 -6.77 18.05
CA VAL A 42 7.87 -8.13 18.12
C VAL A 42 8.93 -9.17 18.53
N SER A 43 10.21 -8.77 18.55
CA SER A 43 11.32 -9.66 18.91
C SER A 43 11.04 -10.39 20.24
N GLY A 44 11.04 -11.73 20.18
CA GLY A 44 10.84 -12.60 21.34
C GLY A 44 9.40 -12.99 21.67
N HIS A 45 8.38 -12.41 21.03
CA HIS A 45 6.97 -12.63 21.40
C HIS A 45 6.12 -13.34 20.34
N VAL A 46 6.55 -13.31 19.07
CA VAL A 46 5.78 -13.90 17.96
C VAL A 46 6.75 -14.62 17.02
N GLY A 47 6.27 -15.69 16.39
CA GLY A 47 7.01 -16.46 15.39
C GLY A 47 7.40 -15.65 14.14
N PRO A 48 7.89 -16.32 13.08
CA PRO A 48 8.35 -15.64 11.88
C PRO A 48 7.24 -14.76 11.27
N LEU A 49 7.56 -13.49 11.04
CA LEU A 49 6.64 -12.53 10.42
C LEU A 49 6.46 -12.87 8.94
N ALA A 50 5.21 -12.87 8.45
CA ALA A 50 4.93 -13.00 7.02
C ALA A 50 5.66 -11.92 6.20
N PRO A 51 5.97 -12.14 4.91
CA PRO A 51 6.53 -11.09 4.06
C PRO A 51 5.55 -9.92 3.87
N MET A 52 6.07 -8.71 3.68
CA MET A 52 5.28 -7.54 3.30
C MET A 52 5.27 -7.41 1.78
N ALA A 53 4.10 -7.44 1.14
CA ALA A 53 4.01 -7.25 -0.30
C ALA A 53 4.27 -5.80 -0.72
N LEU A 54 4.93 -5.64 -1.87
CA LEU A 54 5.11 -4.39 -2.59
C LEU A 54 4.25 -4.41 -3.85
N TYR A 55 3.63 -3.28 -4.14
CA TYR A 55 2.69 -3.08 -5.22
C TYR A 55 3.16 -1.98 -6.17
N GLN A 56 2.89 -2.18 -7.45
CA GLN A 56 2.71 -1.10 -8.40
C GLN A 56 1.21 -0.83 -8.53
N VAL A 57 0.82 0.43 -8.44
CA VAL A 57 -0.57 0.86 -8.53
C VAL A 57 -0.70 1.85 -9.68
N VAL A 58 -1.71 1.66 -10.52
CA VAL A 58 -2.09 2.64 -11.54
C VAL A 58 -3.36 3.31 -11.06
N LEU A 59 -3.29 4.63 -10.90
CA LEU A 59 -4.43 5.48 -10.59
C LEU A 59 -4.99 6.11 -11.87
N ARG A 60 -6.28 6.41 -11.85
CA ARG A 60 -6.95 7.19 -12.88
C ARG A 60 -7.67 8.39 -12.26
N GLU A 61 -8.08 9.32 -13.12
CA GLU A 61 -9.05 10.35 -12.74
C GLU A 61 -10.38 9.71 -12.34
N MET A 62 -10.96 10.26 -11.27
CA MET A 62 -12.31 9.93 -10.83
C MET A 62 -13.33 10.76 -11.61
N THR A 63 -14.46 10.14 -11.92
CA THR A 63 -15.63 10.83 -12.46
C THR A 63 -16.32 11.66 -11.39
N VAL A 64 -17.15 12.63 -11.78
CA VAL A 64 -17.91 13.47 -10.82
C VAL A 64 -18.74 12.61 -9.85
N PRO A 65 -19.48 11.56 -10.28
CA PRO A 65 -20.20 10.70 -9.34
C PRO A 65 -19.30 10.00 -8.33
N GLU A 66 -18.13 9.52 -8.75
CA GLU A 66 -17.17 8.87 -7.86
C GLU A 66 -16.59 9.85 -6.83
N ILE A 67 -16.30 11.08 -7.25
CA ILE A 67 -15.87 12.14 -6.32
C ILE A 67 -16.94 12.38 -5.26
N ILE A 68 -18.20 12.51 -5.66
CA ILE A 68 -19.32 12.69 -4.72
C ILE A 68 -19.42 11.50 -3.77
N GLY A 69 -19.32 10.27 -4.28
CA GLY A 69 -19.34 9.05 -3.46
C GLY A 69 -18.21 9.01 -2.44
N VAL A 70 -16.99 9.41 -2.81
CA VAL A 70 -15.85 9.51 -1.88
C VAL A 70 -16.10 10.57 -0.81
N LEU A 71 -16.59 11.75 -1.18
CA LEU A 71 -16.84 12.86 -0.25
C LEU A 71 -17.96 12.54 0.75
N ASN A 72 -18.96 11.76 0.35
CA ASN A 72 -20.03 11.28 1.23
C ASN A 72 -19.66 10.02 2.02
N GLY A 73 -18.48 9.43 1.78
CA GLY A 73 -18.02 8.21 2.46
C GLY A 73 -18.67 6.91 1.97
N GLU A 74 -19.28 6.92 0.78
CA GLU A 74 -19.95 5.75 0.18
C GLU A 74 -18.95 4.76 -0.42
N ILE A 75 -17.83 5.28 -0.94
CA ILE A 75 -16.70 4.50 -1.47
C ILE A 75 -15.38 5.09 -0.99
N SER A 76 -14.33 4.26 -0.91
CA SER A 76 -13.01 4.74 -0.52
C SER A 76 -12.30 5.46 -1.67
N LEU A 77 -11.43 6.41 -1.35
CA LEU A 77 -10.60 7.10 -2.35
C LEU A 77 -9.71 6.12 -3.12
N SER A 78 -9.16 5.10 -2.44
CA SER A 78 -8.32 4.10 -3.10
C SER A 78 -9.11 3.28 -4.10
N ASP A 79 -10.33 2.85 -3.78
CA ASP A 79 -11.14 2.04 -4.68
C ASP A 79 -11.64 2.88 -5.88
N ALA A 80 -12.02 4.12 -5.63
CA ALA A 80 -12.50 5.03 -6.68
C ALA A 80 -11.40 5.43 -7.68
N SER A 81 -10.15 5.55 -7.22
CA SER A 81 -9.04 6.02 -8.05
C SER A 81 -8.15 4.89 -8.61
N THR A 82 -8.14 3.70 -8.01
CA THR A 82 -7.27 2.60 -8.47
C THR A 82 -7.83 1.95 -9.73
N LEU A 83 -7.08 2.05 -10.82
CA LEU A 83 -7.36 1.33 -12.06
C LEU A 83 -6.81 -0.10 -12.00
N SER A 84 -5.60 -0.28 -11.48
CA SER A 84 -5.01 -1.61 -11.29
C SER A 84 -3.98 -1.63 -10.16
N ARG A 85 -3.83 -2.81 -9.55
CA ARG A 85 -2.82 -3.09 -8.53
C ARG A 85 -2.18 -4.44 -8.82
N SER A 86 -0.85 -4.47 -8.87
CA SER A 86 -0.09 -5.70 -9.12
C SER A 86 1.05 -5.83 -8.11
N VAL A 87 1.24 -7.03 -7.56
CA VAL A 87 2.40 -7.35 -6.71
C VAL A 87 3.66 -7.33 -7.56
N VAL A 88 4.69 -6.61 -7.11
CA VAL A 88 6.00 -6.49 -7.79
C VAL A 88 7.16 -7.00 -6.94
N GLY A 89 6.90 -7.38 -5.68
CA GLY A 89 7.90 -7.98 -4.82
C GLY A 89 7.43 -8.13 -3.39
N HIS A 90 8.33 -8.61 -2.54
CA HIS A 90 8.10 -8.76 -1.11
C HIS A 90 9.31 -8.24 -0.31
N ILE A 91 9.07 -7.81 0.92
CA ILE A 91 10.09 -7.45 1.91
C ILE A 91 10.01 -8.43 3.07
N ASP A 92 11.14 -9.06 3.36
CA ASP A 92 11.32 -10.04 4.43
C ASP A 92 11.88 -9.47 5.73
#